data_AF-A0AAN9IA45-F1
#
_entry.id   AF-A0AAN9IA45-F1
#
_cell.length_a   1.000
_cell.length_b   1.000
_cell.length_c   1.000
_cell.angle_alpha   90.00
_cell.angle_beta   90.00
_cell.angle_gamma   90.00
#
_symmetry.space_group_name_H-M   'P 1'
#
loop_
_entity.id
_entity.type
_entity.pdbx_description
1 polymer ?
#
loop_
_entity_poly.entity_id
_entity_poly.type
_entity_poly.pdbx_seq_one_letter_code
_entity_poly.pdbx_strand_id
1 'polypeptide(L)'
;MLRRKDCTGCVSEEFKDCIGKGRNKFLSDLELHIAETYVLVNCKEVEPYLKQFEDSLKEANPNIHEDQIVEARDEGFSRWLKHQVSMDRVENQMIREISC
;
A
#
# COMPACT_ATOMS: atom_id res chain seq x y z
N MET A 1 18.94 -19.46 -2.49
CA MET A 1 18.36 -19.36 -1.13
C MET A 1 18.80 -18.04 -0.53
N LEU A 2 17.99 -16.98 -0.64
CA LEU A 2 18.31 -15.68 -0.02
C LEU A 2 17.86 -15.73 1.45
N ARG A 3 18.84 -15.64 2.37
CA ARG A 3 18.61 -15.54 3.81
C ARG A 3 18.00 -14.18 4.15
N ARG A 4 16.83 -14.20 4.80
CA ARG A 4 16.31 -13.05 5.56
C ARG A 4 17.30 -12.78 6.70
N LYS A 5 17.74 -11.51 6.84
CA LYS A 5 18.54 -11.08 7.98
C LYS A 5 17.58 -10.71 9.10
N ASP A 6 17.59 -11.51 10.15
CA ASP A 6 16.91 -11.22 11.41
C ASP A 6 17.62 -10.03 12.08
N CYS A 7 16.90 -8.94 12.32
CA CYS A 7 17.38 -7.83 13.13
C CYS A 7 17.11 -8.15 14.61
N THR A 8 18.09 -8.76 15.25
CA THR A 8 18.14 -8.96 16.70
C THR A 8 18.45 -7.63 17.40
N GLY A 9 17.63 -7.25 18.38
CA GLY A 9 17.92 -6.07 19.20
C GLY A 9 16.85 -5.76 20.24
N CYS A 10 16.56 -6.70 21.14
CA CYS A 10 15.95 -6.36 22.43
C CYS A 10 17.05 -5.85 23.36
N VAL A 11 16.86 -4.68 23.98
CA VAL A 11 17.65 -4.27 25.16
C VAL A 11 16.68 -3.83 26.25
N SER A 12 16.78 -4.51 27.38
CA SER A 12 16.03 -4.33 28.62
C SER A 12 16.47 -3.09 29.40
N GLU A 13 15.48 -2.49 30.07
CA GLU A 13 15.47 -1.55 31.20
C GLU A 13 16.76 -0.80 31.59
N GLU A 14 16.74 0.54 31.45
CA GLU A 14 16.83 1.47 32.59
C GLU A 14 16.31 2.86 32.17
N PHE A 15 15.43 3.42 33.00
CA PHE A 15 14.59 4.57 32.71
C PHE A 15 15.37 5.88 32.92
N LYS A 16 15.91 6.47 31.85
CA LYS A 16 16.40 7.86 31.85
C LYS A 16 15.65 8.67 30.80
N ASP A 17 15.19 9.83 31.24
CA ASP A 17 14.17 10.66 30.62
C ASP A 17 14.83 11.66 29.64
N CYS A 18 14.49 11.57 28.35
CA CYS A 18 14.84 12.54 27.30
C CYS A 18 13.74 12.51 26.22
N ILE A 19 13.24 13.70 25.87
CA ILE A 19 12.43 14.12 24.72
C ILE A 19 12.05 13.01 23.72
N GLY A 20 10.74 12.72 23.64
CA GLY A 20 10.13 12.04 22.49
C GLY A 20 10.52 10.58 22.33
N LYS A 21 10.24 9.72 23.31
CA LYS A 21 10.23 8.26 23.08
C LYS A 21 9.05 7.91 22.17
N GLY A 22 9.26 8.03 20.86
CA GLY A 22 8.34 7.49 19.87
C GLY A 22 8.06 6.03 20.21
N ARG A 23 6.78 5.71 20.45
CA ARG A 23 6.38 4.32 20.69
C ARG A 23 6.37 3.64 19.33
N ASN A 24 7.38 2.84 19.05
CA ASN A 24 7.37 1.96 17.89
C ASN A 24 6.40 0.82 18.20
N LYS A 25 5.30 0.75 17.44
CA LYS A 25 4.43 -0.43 17.41
C LYS A 25 4.44 -1.00 16.00
N PHE A 26 4.32 -2.31 15.89
CA PHE A 26 3.98 -2.92 14.61
C PHE A 26 2.54 -2.55 14.27
N LEU A 27 2.28 -2.24 12.99
CA LEU A 27 0.93 -2.10 12.49
C LEU A 27 0.28 -3.49 12.47
N SER A 28 -0.98 -3.59 12.88
CA SER A 28 -1.76 -4.79 12.56
C SER A 28 -1.99 -4.87 11.04
N ASP A 29 -2.33 -6.03 10.51
CA ASP A 29 -2.60 -6.20 9.07
C ASP A 29 -3.63 -5.19 8.54
N LEU A 30 -4.67 -4.90 9.33
CA LEU A 30 -5.66 -3.86 9.02
C LEU A 30 -5.05 -2.45 8.97
N GLU A 31 -4.21 -2.08 9.95
CA GLU A 31 -3.58 -0.76 9.99
C GLU A 31 -2.54 -0.59 8.88
N LEU A 32 -1.83 -1.67 8.54
CA LEU A 32 -0.91 -1.71 7.42
C LEU A 32 -1.68 -1.52 6.11
N HIS A 33 -2.78 -2.24 5.92
CA HIS A 33 -3.63 -2.07 4.73
C HIS A 33 -4.16 -0.64 4.58
N ILE A 34 -4.65 -0.03 5.67
CA ILE A 34 -5.10 1.36 5.66
C ILE A 34 -3.96 2.32 5.30
N ALA A 35 -2.77 2.13 5.90
CA ALA A 35 -1.61 2.98 5.62
C ALA A 35 -1.12 2.82 4.18
N GLU A 36 -1.06 1.59 3.66
CA GLU A 36 -0.72 1.30 2.26
C GLU A 36 -1.71 1.99 1.31
N THR A 37 -3.01 1.81 1.51
CA THR A 37 -4.05 2.43 0.68
C THR A 37 -3.97 3.95 0.75
N TYR A 38 -3.75 4.54 1.93
CA TYR A 38 -3.61 5.98 2.07
C TYR A 38 -2.40 6.52 1.30
N VAL A 39 -1.24 5.88 1.39
CA VAL A 39 -0.04 6.30 0.65
C VAL A 39 -0.26 6.16 -0.85
N LEU A 40 -0.82 5.03 -1.31
CA LEU A 40 -1.03 4.76 -2.73
C LEU A 40 -2.02 5.72 -3.38
N VAL A 41 -3.16 5.98 -2.73
CA VAL A 41 -4.22 6.82 -3.31
C VAL A 41 -3.84 8.31 -3.31
N ASN A 42 -2.91 8.75 -2.46
CA ASN A 42 -2.44 10.13 -2.42
C ASN A 42 -1.16 10.38 -3.24
N CYS A 43 -0.58 9.36 -3.85
CA CYS A 43 0.66 9.49 -4.62
C CYS A 43 0.34 9.87 -6.08
N LYS A 44 0.90 10.98 -6.56
CA LYS A 44 0.63 11.47 -7.93
C LYS A 44 1.09 10.49 -9.00
N GLU A 45 2.18 9.79 -8.73
CA GLU A 45 2.74 8.76 -9.61
C GLU A 45 1.77 7.60 -9.82
N VAL A 46 0.83 7.38 -8.91
CA VAL A 46 -0.15 6.30 -8.92
C VAL A 46 -1.42 6.68 -9.71
N GLU A 47 -1.68 7.97 -9.95
CA GLU A 47 -2.85 8.47 -10.70
C GLU A 47 -3.07 7.76 -12.06
N PRO A 48 -2.04 7.51 -12.90
CA PRO A 48 -2.23 6.82 -14.17
C PRO A 48 -2.74 5.38 -14.00
N TYR A 49 -2.31 4.71 -12.94
CA TYR A 49 -2.72 3.34 -12.62
C TYR A 49 -4.10 3.30 -11.99
N LEU A 50 -4.43 4.31 -11.18
CA LEU A 50 -5.77 4.50 -10.65
C LEU A 50 -6.79 4.66 -11.78
N LYS A 51 -6.47 5.49 -12.77
CA LYS A 51 -7.31 5.67 -13.96
C LYS A 51 -7.50 4.37 -14.74
N GLN A 52 -6.43 3.60 -14.96
CA GLN A 52 -6.53 2.29 -15.63
C GLN A 52 -7.44 1.31 -14.88
N PHE A 53 -7.39 1.32 -13.55
CA PHE A 53 -8.27 0.51 -12.73
C PHE A 53 -9.74 0.93 -12.92
N GLU A 54 -10.05 2.22 -12.81
CA GLU A 54 -11.40 2.75 -13.02
C GLU A 54 -11.91 2.48 -14.45
N ASP A 55 -11.07 2.64 -15.46
CA ASP A 55 -11.38 2.32 -16.85
C ASP A 55 -11.73 0.82 -16.99
N SER A 56 -10.96 -0.07 -16.34
CA SER A 56 -11.26 -1.51 -16.36
C SER A 56 -12.61 -1.86 -15.68
N LEU A 57 -13.00 -1.13 -14.64
CA LEU A 57 -14.31 -1.30 -14.00
C LEU A 57 -15.45 -0.87 -14.93
N LYS A 58 -15.28 0.26 -15.63
CA LYS A 58 -16.25 0.78 -16.60
C LYS A 58 -16.35 -0.12 -17.83
N GLU A 59 -15.24 -0.70 -18.29
CA GLU A 59 -15.25 -1.70 -19.36
C GLU A 59 -16.00 -2.97 -18.97
N ALA A 60 -15.80 -3.46 -17.74
CA ALA A 60 -16.46 -4.65 -17.24
C ALA A 60 -17.96 -4.41 -16.95
N ASN A 61 -18.32 -3.21 -16.48
CA ASN A 61 -19.69 -2.82 -16.21
C ASN A 61 -19.92 -1.34 -16.63
N PRO A 62 -20.40 -1.10 -17.87
CA PRO A 62 -20.65 0.26 -18.38
C PRO A 62 -21.67 1.08 -17.60
N ASN A 63 -22.51 0.42 -16.79
CA ASN A 63 -23.54 1.07 -15.96
C ASN A 63 -23.09 1.23 -14.49
N ILE A 64 -21.81 0.99 -14.18
CA ILE A 64 -21.29 1.19 -12.82
C ILE A 64 -21.47 2.66 -12.43
N HIS A 65 -21.95 2.86 -11.20
CA HIS A 65 -22.17 4.20 -10.67
C HIS A 65 -20.91 4.69 -9.94
N GLU A 66 -20.77 6.01 -9.80
CA GLU A 66 -19.57 6.64 -9.26
C GLU A 66 -19.26 6.21 -7.82
N ASP A 67 -20.30 6.00 -7.00
CA ASP A 67 -20.15 5.50 -5.63
C ASP A 67 -19.53 4.10 -5.56
N GLN A 68 -19.93 3.20 -6.49
CA GLN A 68 -19.37 1.87 -6.63
C GLN A 68 -17.93 1.89 -7.12
N ILE A 69 -17.54 2.87 -7.95
CA ILE A 69 -16.15 3.06 -8.35
C ILE A 69 -15.30 3.47 -7.14
N VAL A 70 -15.80 4.39 -6.32
CA VAL A 70 -15.11 4.83 -5.09
C VAL A 70 -14.94 3.66 -4.11
N GLU A 71 -16.00 2.88 -3.88
CA GLU A 71 -15.95 1.69 -3.03
C GLU A 71 -14.93 0.66 -3.56
N ALA A 72 -14.98 0.37 -4.87
CA ALA A 72 -14.05 -0.56 -5.51
C ALA A 72 -12.58 -0.09 -5.45
N ARG A 73 -12.34 1.23 -5.49
CA ARG A 73 -11.00 1.79 -5.29
C ARG A 73 -10.51 1.49 -3.89
N ASP A 74 -11.32 1.83 -2.89
CA ASP A 74 -10.91 1.74 -1.49
C ASP A 74 -10.68 0.28 -1.06
N GLU A 75 -11.44 -0.67 -1.62
CA GLU A 75 -11.32 -2.10 -1.30
C GLU A 75 -10.34 -2.88 -2.20
N GLY A 76 -10.27 -2.52 -3.48
CA GLY A 76 -9.72 -3.37 -4.54
C GLY A 76 -8.43 -2.85 -5.17
N PHE A 77 -8.19 -1.54 -5.14
CA PHE A 77 -7.12 -0.93 -5.93
C PHE A 77 -5.72 -1.41 -5.52
N SER A 78 -5.42 -1.46 -4.22
CA SER A 78 -4.11 -1.92 -3.72
C SER A 78 -3.80 -3.34 -4.20
N ARG A 79 -4.78 -4.25 -4.12
CA ARG A 79 -4.62 -5.63 -4.60
C ARG A 79 -4.40 -5.68 -6.11
N TRP A 80 -5.16 -4.90 -6.86
CA TRP A 80 -5.01 -4.82 -8.32
C TRP A 80 -3.63 -4.27 -8.72
N LEU A 81 -3.14 -3.23 -8.05
CA LEU A 81 -1.84 -2.63 -8.35
C LEU A 81 -0.70 -3.60 -8.04
N LYS A 82 -0.75 -4.30 -6.90
CA LYS A 82 0.20 -5.38 -6.57
C LYS A 82 0.23 -6.45 -7.66
N HIS A 83 -0.92 -6.79 -8.23
CA HIS A 83 -0.99 -7.71 -9.36
C HIS A 83 -0.32 -7.15 -10.63
N GLN A 84 -0.56 -5.88 -10.99
CA GLN A 84 0.12 -5.25 -12.14
C GLN A 84 1.65 -5.22 -11.96
N VAL A 85 2.13 -4.94 -10.75
CA VAL A 85 3.57 -5.00 -10.41
C VAL A 85 4.11 -6.42 -10.59
N SER A 86 3.38 -7.44 -10.12
CA SER A 86 3.78 -8.86 -10.29
C SER A 86 3.83 -9.31 -11.75
N MET A 87 3.07 -8.65 -12.63
CA MET A 87 3.08 -8.89 -14.08
C MET A 87 4.12 -8.05 -14.84
N ASP A 88 4.95 -7.29 -14.13
CA ASP A 88 5.96 -6.37 -14.70
C ASP A 88 5.34 -5.29 -15.62
N ARG A 89 4.09 -4.89 -15.35
CA ARG A 89 3.35 -3.87 -16.12
C ARG A 89 3.50 -2.45 -15.54
N VAL A 90 4.28 -2.31 -14.48
CA VAL A 90 4.52 -1.06 -13.76
C VAL A 90 6.00 -0.72 -13.90
N GLU A 91 6.33 0.29 -14.70
CA GLU A 91 7.71 0.73 -14.93
C GLU A 91 8.24 1.60 -13.78
N ASN A 92 7.37 2.28 -13.05
CA ASN A 92 7.76 3.19 -11.99
C ASN A 92 8.36 2.41 -10.80
N GLN A 93 9.66 2.58 -10.58
CA GLN A 93 10.42 1.86 -9.55
C GLN A 93 9.92 2.13 -8.13
N MET A 94 9.50 3.36 -7.82
CA MET A 94 8.93 3.69 -6.50
C MET A 94 7.64 2.89 -6.26
N ILE A 95 6.76 2.82 -7.26
CA ILE A 95 5.50 2.08 -7.15
C ILE A 95 5.76 0.58 -6.98
N ARG A 96 6.77 0.04 -7.65
CA ARG A 96 7.19 -1.35 -7.47
C ARG A 96 7.65 -1.60 -6.03
N GLU A 97 8.42 -0.70 -5.44
CA GLU A 97 8.96 -0.86 -4.07
C GLU A 97 7.88 -0.78 -2.99
N ILE A 98 6.92 0.15 -3.11
CA ILE A 98 5.83 0.30 -2.13
C ILE A 98 4.72 -0.74 -2.28
N SER A 99 4.69 -1.46 -3.40
CA SER A 99 3.72 -2.53 -3.68
C SER A 99 4.28 -3.94 -3.43
N CYS A 100 5.55 -4.07 -3.02
CA CYS A 100 6.21 -5.33 -2.69
C CYS A 100 5.75 -5.94 -1.35
#